data_AF-A0A8C3SM03-F1
#
_entry.id   AF-A0A8C3SM03-F1
#
_cell.length_a   1.000
_cell.length_b   1.000
_cell.length_c   1.000
_cell.angle_alpha   90.00
_cell.angle_beta   90.00
_cell.angle_gamma   90.00
#
_symmetry.space_group_name_H-M   'P 1'
#
loop_
_entity.id
_entity.type
_entity.pdbx_description
1 polymer ?
#
loop_
_entity_poly.entity_id
_entity_poly.type
_entity_poly.pdbx_seq_one_letter_code
_entity_poly.pdbx_strand_id
1 'polypeptide(L)'
;MMNEQMQEMEEVSKELLKLLAAGGAGNLLKRSLDKQEKMFDRLLDTQLTAAQLVKDLLATEEGVAQTLLAGEAEMQSSLQKVQTLEETLRRASEEDASLRADSSALRRELEELRAELGRLQDDMEDDAGTVNSPPYIAQLYYKISRIDWDYECDHPHIKGIHHGPAIAQPISIDSSQHSRCFVSDYLWSLVDTAW
;
A
#
# COMPACT_ATOMS: atom_id res chain seq x y z
N MET A 1 39.96 -54.17 -105.02
CA MET A 1 39.18 -52.91 -105.10
C MET A 1 37.68 -53.13 -105.29
N MET A 2 37.15 -53.49 -106.48
CA MET A 2 35.69 -53.57 -106.68
C MET A 2 35.01 -54.76 -105.96
N ASN A 3 35.76 -55.84 -105.73
CA ASN A 3 35.27 -57.03 -105.03
C ASN A 3 35.23 -56.85 -103.49
N GLU A 4 36.16 -56.07 -102.92
CA GLU A 4 36.19 -55.75 -101.48
C GLU A 4 35.06 -54.80 -101.09
N GLN A 5 34.78 -53.77 -101.92
CA GLN A 5 33.64 -52.89 -101.71
C GLN A 5 32.29 -53.62 -101.82
N MET A 6 32.21 -54.63 -102.70
CA MET A 6 31.00 -55.46 -102.81
C MET A 6 30.83 -56.38 -101.60
N GLN A 7 31.93 -56.91 -101.04
CA GLN A 7 31.90 -57.69 -99.80
C GLN A 7 31.55 -56.83 -98.58
N GLU A 8 32.14 -55.64 -98.41
CA GLU A 8 31.80 -54.71 -97.33
C GLU A 8 30.33 -54.29 -97.40
N MET A 9 29.82 -53.99 -98.60
CA MET A 9 28.41 -53.62 -98.78
C MET A 9 27.45 -54.79 -98.50
N GLU A 10 27.84 -56.02 -98.83
CA GLU A 10 27.06 -57.21 -98.52
C GLU A 10 27.12 -57.57 -97.03
N GLU A 11 28.25 -57.30 -96.36
CA GLU A 11 28.44 -57.49 -94.93
C GLU A 11 27.65 -56.45 -94.12
N VAL A 12 27.66 -55.19 -94.55
CA VAL A 12 26.81 -54.11 -94.01
C VAL A 12 25.32 -54.40 -94.25
N SER A 13 24.96 -54.92 -95.42
CA SER A 13 23.60 -55.37 -95.74
C SER A 13 23.16 -56.53 -94.84
N LYS A 14 24.03 -57.52 -94.61
CA LYS A 14 23.79 -58.65 -93.70
C LYS A 14 23.67 -58.19 -92.25
N GLU A 15 24.48 -57.24 -91.81
CA GLU A 15 24.40 -56.65 -90.47
C GLU A 15 23.12 -55.81 -90.29
N LEU A 16 22.73 -55.02 -91.30
CA LEU A 16 21.46 -54.29 -91.30
C LEU A 16 20.26 -55.25 -91.31
N LEU A 17 20.31 -56.33 -92.08
CA LEU A 17 19.30 -57.39 -92.07
C LEU A 17 19.26 -58.12 -90.74
N LYS A 18 20.40 -58.37 -90.07
CA LYS A 18 20.42 -58.93 -88.71
C LYS A 18 19.81 -57.96 -87.70
N LEU A 19 20.11 -56.66 -87.78
CA LEU A 19 19.53 -55.65 -86.90
C LEU A 19 18.03 -55.46 -87.11
N LEU A 20 17.56 -55.54 -88.37
CA LEU A 20 16.14 -55.52 -88.74
C LEU A 20 15.41 -56.82 -88.36
N ALA A 21 16.01 -57.99 -88.62
CA ALA A 21 15.44 -59.31 -88.31
C ALA A 21 15.44 -59.61 -86.81
N ALA A 22 16.43 -59.10 -86.05
CA ALA A 22 16.45 -59.16 -84.59
C ALA A 22 15.56 -58.07 -83.95
N GLY A 23 14.90 -57.22 -84.76
CA GLY A 23 14.06 -56.12 -84.28
C GLY A 23 14.81 -55.14 -83.37
N GLY A 24 16.14 -55.03 -83.48
CA GLY A 24 17.01 -54.36 -82.53
C GLY A 24 16.69 -52.88 -82.33
N ALA A 25 16.41 -52.16 -83.42
CA ALA A 25 16.01 -50.76 -83.38
C ALA A 25 14.65 -50.57 -82.68
N GLY A 26 13.67 -51.45 -82.94
CA GLY A 26 12.37 -51.43 -82.28
C GLY A 26 12.45 -51.78 -80.79
N ASN A 27 13.30 -52.74 -80.42
CA ASN A 27 13.54 -53.14 -79.03
C ASN A 27 14.27 -52.03 -78.23
N LEU A 28 15.20 -51.30 -78.85
CA LEU A 28 15.84 -50.13 -78.24
C LEU A 28 14.84 -48.99 -78.04
N LEU A 29 13.98 -48.72 -79.03
CA LEU A 29 12.95 -47.69 -78.95
C LEU A 29 11.92 -48.03 -77.86
N LYS A 30 11.49 -49.29 -77.77
CA LYS A 30 10.60 -49.79 -76.71
C LYS A 30 11.21 -49.63 -75.32
N ARG A 31 12.48 -50.00 -75.13
CA ARG A 31 13.20 -49.78 -73.86
C ARG A 31 13.35 -48.30 -73.51
N SER A 32 13.48 -47.43 -74.49
CA SER A 32 13.53 -45.97 -74.28
C SER A 32 12.17 -45.43 -73.83
N LEU A 33 11.09 -45.88 -74.47
CA LEU A 33 9.71 -45.55 -74.11
C LEU A 33 9.37 -46.03 -72.68
N ASP A 34 9.69 -47.29 -72.33
CA ASP A 34 9.49 -47.82 -70.98
C ASP A 34 10.25 -47.01 -69.90
N LYS A 35 11.44 -46.48 -70.24
CA LYS A 35 12.22 -45.63 -69.34
C LYS A 35 11.58 -44.24 -69.20
N GLN A 36 11.06 -43.67 -70.28
CA GLN A 36 10.36 -42.39 -70.25
C GLN A 36 9.05 -42.50 -69.45
N GLU A 37 8.27 -43.57 -69.65
CA GLU A 37 7.02 -43.82 -68.91
C GLU A 37 7.30 -43.92 -67.40
N LYS A 38 8.29 -44.72 -66.98
CA LYS A 38 8.72 -44.80 -65.57
C LYS A 38 9.24 -43.47 -65.02
N MET A 39 9.85 -42.64 -65.85
CA MET A 39 10.30 -41.31 -65.45
C MET A 39 9.09 -40.39 -65.23
N PHE A 40 8.10 -40.43 -66.11
CA PHE A 40 6.86 -39.67 -65.97
C PHE A 40 6.07 -40.11 -64.75
N ASP A 41 5.95 -41.41 -64.48
CA ASP A 41 5.28 -41.92 -63.29
C ASP A 41 5.95 -41.41 -62.00
N ARG A 42 7.28 -41.44 -61.94
CA ARG A 42 8.04 -40.88 -60.81
C ARG A 42 7.86 -39.37 -60.68
N LEU A 43 7.86 -38.64 -61.79
CA LEU A 43 7.60 -37.20 -61.78
C LEU A 43 6.20 -36.90 -61.26
N LEU A 44 5.20 -37.66 -61.68
CA LEU A 44 3.83 -37.50 -61.22
C LEU A 44 3.70 -37.80 -59.71
N ASP A 45 4.29 -38.89 -59.24
CA ASP A 45 4.27 -39.29 -57.82
C ASP A 45 4.99 -38.26 -56.93
N THR A 46 6.16 -37.78 -57.37
CA THR A 46 6.86 -36.72 -56.66
C THR A 46 6.09 -35.40 -56.67
N GLN A 47 5.40 -35.06 -57.76
CA GLN A 47 4.58 -33.85 -57.84
C GLN A 47 3.35 -33.94 -56.93
N LEU A 48 2.68 -35.09 -56.88
CA LEU A 48 1.57 -35.36 -55.95
C LEU A 48 2.03 -35.27 -54.49
N THR A 49 3.16 -35.90 -54.18
CA THR A 49 3.75 -35.86 -52.84
C THR A 49 4.13 -34.43 -52.44
N ALA A 50 4.76 -33.68 -53.34
CA ALA A 50 5.11 -32.28 -53.10
C ALA A 50 3.88 -31.40 -52.91
N ALA A 51 2.82 -31.61 -53.70
CA ALA A 51 1.55 -30.88 -53.55
C ALA A 51 0.89 -31.16 -52.19
N GLN A 52 0.92 -32.42 -51.73
CA GLN A 52 0.40 -32.79 -50.42
C GLN A 52 1.22 -32.15 -49.29
N LEU A 53 2.57 -32.18 -49.38
CA LEU A 53 3.44 -31.53 -48.41
C LEU A 53 3.21 -30.02 -48.32
N VAL A 54 3.02 -29.34 -49.45
CA VAL A 54 2.70 -27.91 -49.47
C VAL A 54 1.37 -27.63 -48.78
N LYS A 55 0.36 -28.46 -49.02
CA LYS A 55 -0.96 -28.34 -48.38
C LYS A 55 -0.87 -28.56 -46.86
N ASP A 56 -0.13 -29.56 -46.43
CA ASP A 56 0.07 -29.85 -45.00
C ASP A 56 0.85 -28.71 -44.33
N LEU A 57 1.88 -28.18 -45.00
CA LEU A 57 2.66 -27.05 -44.51
C LEU A 57 1.80 -25.80 -44.34
N LEU A 58 0.98 -25.45 -45.33
CA LEU A 58 0.01 -24.35 -45.24
C LEU A 58 -0.95 -24.53 -44.05
N ALA A 59 -1.50 -25.73 -43.85
CA ALA A 59 -2.40 -25.98 -42.73
C ALA A 59 -1.69 -25.84 -41.37
N THR A 60 -0.43 -26.29 -41.27
CA THR A 60 0.35 -26.09 -40.05
C THR A 60 0.73 -24.63 -39.83
N GLU A 61 1.06 -23.90 -40.89
CA GLU A 61 1.38 -22.47 -40.83
C GLU A 61 0.17 -21.66 -40.37
N GLU A 62 -1.02 -21.93 -40.90
CA GLU A 62 -2.28 -21.32 -40.45
C GLU A 62 -2.54 -21.62 -38.97
N GLY A 63 -2.32 -22.87 -38.52
CA GLY A 63 -2.46 -23.24 -37.12
C GLY A 63 -1.49 -22.48 -36.20
N VAL A 64 -0.22 -22.36 -36.61
CA VAL A 64 0.78 -21.59 -35.87
C VAL A 64 0.43 -20.11 -35.86
N ALA A 65 -0.02 -19.53 -36.97
CA ALA A 65 -0.43 -18.13 -37.03
C ALA A 65 -1.62 -17.84 -36.09
N GLN A 66 -2.62 -18.72 -36.05
CA GLN A 66 -3.77 -18.57 -35.13
C GLN A 66 -3.37 -18.67 -33.66
N THR A 67 -2.51 -19.63 -33.31
CA THR A 67 -2.01 -19.76 -31.92
C THR A 67 -1.16 -18.57 -31.51
N LEU A 68 -0.34 -18.02 -32.40
CA LEU A 68 0.43 -16.80 -32.15
C LEU A 68 -0.49 -15.59 -31.93
N LEU A 69 -1.54 -15.42 -32.75
CA LEU A 69 -2.50 -14.35 -32.57
C LEU A 69 -3.26 -14.46 -31.24
N ALA A 70 -3.66 -15.68 -30.86
CA ALA A 70 -4.30 -15.92 -29.57
C ALA A 70 -3.36 -15.60 -28.40
N GLY A 71 -2.09 -16.02 -28.49
CA GLY A 71 -1.06 -15.72 -27.49
C GLY A 71 -0.77 -14.22 -27.37
N GLU A 72 -0.70 -13.50 -28.48
CA GLU A 72 -0.53 -12.04 -28.49
C GLU A 72 -1.71 -11.33 -27.82
N ALA A 73 -2.95 -11.75 -28.10
CA ALA A 73 -4.13 -11.18 -27.47
C ALA A 73 -4.16 -11.42 -25.94
N GLU A 74 -3.78 -12.63 -25.50
CA GLU A 74 -3.63 -12.94 -24.07
C GLU A 74 -2.52 -12.10 -23.42
N MET A 75 -1.37 -11.97 -24.08
CA MET A 75 -0.25 -11.15 -23.62
C MET A 75 -0.67 -9.69 -23.47
N GLN A 76 -1.39 -9.12 -24.43
CA GLN A 76 -1.89 -7.75 -24.35
C GLN A 76 -2.90 -7.57 -23.22
N SER A 77 -3.82 -8.52 -23.01
CA SER A 77 -4.75 -8.47 -21.88
C SER A 77 -4.02 -8.55 -20.53
N SER A 78 -3.01 -9.41 -20.43
CA SER A 78 -2.17 -9.51 -19.24
C SER A 78 -1.39 -8.22 -18.98
N LEU A 79 -0.81 -7.62 -20.02
CA LEU A 79 -0.09 -6.36 -19.93
C LEU A 79 -0.99 -5.22 -19.42
N GLN A 80 -2.22 -5.12 -19.92
CA GLN A 80 -3.19 -4.13 -19.43
C GLN A 80 -3.55 -4.35 -17.95
N LYS A 81 -3.71 -5.60 -17.51
CA LYS A 81 -3.93 -5.93 -16.10
C LYS A 81 -2.73 -5.54 -15.23
N VAL A 82 -1.51 -5.78 -15.70
CA VAL A 82 -0.29 -5.37 -14.97
C VAL A 82 -0.23 -3.86 -14.86
N GLN A 83 -0.45 -3.12 -15.95
CA GLN A 83 -0.43 -1.65 -15.93
C GLN A 83 -1.47 -1.07 -14.96
N THR A 84 -2.70 -1.60 -14.97
CA THR A 84 -3.74 -1.16 -14.01
C THR A 84 -3.36 -1.47 -12.57
N LEU A 85 -2.77 -2.65 -12.30
CA LEU A 85 -2.27 -2.98 -10.96
C LEU A 85 -1.14 -2.06 -10.53
N GLU A 86 -0.18 -1.75 -11.40
CA GLU A 86 0.92 -0.82 -11.12
C GLU A 86 0.40 0.59 -10.82
N GLU A 87 -0.61 1.08 -11.55
CA GLU A 87 -1.23 2.37 -11.26
C GLU A 87 -1.95 2.37 -9.91
N THR A 88 -2.68 1.30 -9.57
CA THR A 88 -3.34 1.20 -8.26
C THR A 88 -2.32 1.10 -7.12
N LEU A 89 -1.22 0.39 -7.32
CA LEU A 89 -0.13 0.29 -6.35
C LEU A 89 0.54 1.65 -6.14
N ARG A 90 0.75 2.41 -7.22
CA ARG A 90 1.31 3.76 -7.14
C ARG A 90 0.40 4.71 -6.35
N ARG A 91 -0.91 4.68 -6.60
CA ARG A 91 -1.87 5.51 -5.83
C ARG A 91 -1.89 5.11 -4.36
N ALA A 92 -1.94 3.81 -4.06
CA ALA A 92 -1.92 3.32 -2.69
C ALA A 92 -0.62 3.68 -1.94
N SER A 93 0.54 3.70 -2.62
CA SER A 93 1.79 4.09 -2.01
C SER A 93 1.89 5.60 -1.76
N GLU A 94 1.35 6.42 -2.67
CA GLU A 94 1.20 7.87 -2.48
C GLU A 94 0.27 8.16 -1.28
N GLU A 95 -0.85 7.45 -1.16
CA GLU A 95 -1.77 7.54 -0.03
C GLU A 95 -1.11 7.10 1.29
N ASP A 96 -0.42 5.96 1.33
CA ASP A 96 0.30 5.50 2.53
C ASP A 96 1.38 6.51 2.96
N ALA A 97 2.10 7.10 2.01
CA ALA A 97 3.08 8.13 2.29
C ALA A 97 2.44 9.39 2.92
N SER A 98 1.30 9.85 2.41
CA SER A 98 0.55 10.96 3.00
C SER A 98 0.04 10.64 4.42
N LEU A 99 -0.56 9.47 4.61
CA LEU A 99 -1.07 9.06 5.92
C LEU A 99 0.04 8.89 6.96
N ARG A 100 1.22 8.42 6.55
CA ARG A 100 2.40 8.37 7.43
C ARG A 100 2.88 9.77 7.82
N ALA A 101 2.89 10.71 6.88
CA ALA A 101 3.23 12.10 7.17
C ALA A 101 2.24 12.70 8.18
N ASP A 102 0.94 12.56 7.93
CA ASP A 102 -0.11 13.04 8.83
C ASP A 102 -0.02 12.40 10.22
N SER A 103 0.20 11.08 10.29
CA SER A 103 0.38 10.37 11.56
C SER A 103 1.60 10.88 12.33
N SER A 104 2.70 11.19 11.63
CA SER A 104 3.89 11.76 12.26
C SER A 104 3.67 13.19 12.77
N ALA A 105 2.93 14.02 12.01
CA ALA A 105 2.57 15.37 12.42
C ALA A 105 1.66 15.35 13.66
N LEU A 106 0.61 14.52 13.64
CA LEU A 106 -0.29 14.35 14.77
C LEU A 106 0.42 13.84 16.02
N ARG A 107 1.38 12.90 15.89
CA ARG A 107 2.18 12.44 17.02
C ARG A 107 2.98 13.57 17.64
N ARG A 108 3.58 14.42 16.81
CA ARG A 108 4.34 15.58 17.26
C ARG A 108 3.44 16.60 17.97
N GLU A 109 2.28 16.93 17.40
CA GLU A 109 1.30 17.82 18.04
C GLU A 109 0.85 17.27 19.41
N LEU A 110 0.67 15.95 19.52
CA LEU A 110 0.30 15.30 20.77
C LEU A 110 1.43 15.39 21.82
N GLU A 111 2.69 15.25 21.41
CA GLU A 111 3.86 15.44 22.29
C GLU A 111 3.98 16.91 22.74
N GLU A 112 3.77 17.87 21.84
CA GLU A 112 3.79 19.29 22.16
C GLU A 112 2.67 19.66 23.15
N LEU A 113 1.45 19.16 22.94
CA LEU A 113 0.33 19.36 23.88
C LEU A 113 0.57 18.71 25.24
N ARG A 114 1.21 17.53 25.28
CA ARG A 114 1.58 16.88 26.54
C ARG A 114 2.63 17.67 27.30
N ALA A 115 3.63 18.21 26.59
CA ALA A 115 4.63 19.07 27.19
C ALA A 115 4.00 20.35 27.76
N GLU A 116 3.09 20.99 27.00
CA GLU A 116 2.39 22.19 27.45
C GLU A 116 1.49 21.92 28.66
N LEU A 117 0.75 20.80 28.66
CA LEU A 117 -0.04 20.38 29.82
C LEU A 117 0.83 20.14 31.06
N GLY A 118 2.00 19.52 30.90
CA GLY A 118 2.95 19.35 31.99
C GLY A 118 3.42 20.68 32.57
N ARG A 119 3.78 21.63 31.70
CA ARG A 119 4.19 22.98 32.13
C ARG A 119 3.07 23.72 32.84
N LEU A 120 1.85 23.68 32.31
CA LEU A 120 0.69 24.30 32.97
C LEU A 120 0.39 23.67 34.33
N GLN A 121 0.57 22.35 34.45
CA GLN A 121 0.40 21.68 35.74
C GLN A 121 1.46 22.12 36.75
N ASP A 122 2.73 22.20 36.35
CA ASP A 122 3.82 22.70 37.20
C ASP A 122 3.55 24.16 37.62
N ASP A 123 3.17 25.03 36.68
CA ASP A 123 2.83 26.43 36.94
C ASP A 123 1.64 26.56 37.92
N MET A 124 0.63 25.69 37.80
CA MET A 124 -0.51 25.64 38.72
C MET A 124 -0.13 25.15 40.11
N GLU A 125 0.78 24.19 40.24
CA GLU A 125 1.29 23.73 41.53
C GLU A 125 2.08 24.84 42.25
N ASP A 126 2.90 25.59 41.51
CA ASP A 126 3.63 26.75 42.03
C ASP A 126 2.68 27.90 42.46
N ASP A 127 1.63 28.20 41.69
CA ASP A 127 0.67 29.25 42.03
C ASP A 127 -0.28 28.84 43.17
N ALA A 128 -0.68 27.56 43.25
CA ALA A 128 -1.47 27.03 44.37
C ALA A 128 -0.74 27.14 45.72
N GLY A 129 0.60 27.04 45.72
CA GLY A 129 1.43 27.34 46.89
C GLY A 129 1.32 28.79 47.36
N THR A 130 1.02 29.72 46.44
CA THR A 130 0.92 31.16 46.69
C THR A 130 -0.49 31.58 47.13
N VAL A 131 -1.54 30.90 46.65
CA VAL A 131 -2.95 31.21 46.97
C VAL A 131 -3.31 30.89 48.44
N ASN A 132 -2.62 29.94 49.07
CA ASN A 132 -2.74 29.67 50.52
C ASN A 132 -1.91 30.66 51.38
N SER A 133 -1.84 31.93 50.98
CA SER A 133 -1.10 32.91 51.74
C SER A 133 -1.76 33.13 53.13
N PRO A 134 -1.02 32.92 54.24
CA PRO A 134 -1.50 33.22 55.59
C PRO A 134 -2.17 34.60 55.76
N PRO A 135 -1.71 35.70 55.12
CA PRO A 135 -2.40 36.99 55.21
C PRO A 135 -3.79 36.99 54.57
N TYR A 136 -4.01 36.27 53.46
CA TYR A 136 -5.33 36.18 52.84
C TYR A 136 -6.31 35.43 53.74
N ILE A 137 -5.87 34.32 54.32
CA ILE A 137 -6.68 33.54 55.28
C ILE A 137 -7.02 34.38 56.51
N ALA A 138 -6.05 35.11 57.08
CA ALA A 138 -6.28 36.01 58.19
C ALA A 138 -7.28 37.13 57.85
N GLN A 139 -7.14 37.74 56.67
CA GLN A 139 -8.10 38.75 56.17
C GLN A 139 -9.50 38.17 55.95
N LEU A 140 -9.60 36.92 55.48
CA LEU A 140 -10.89 36.26 55.28
C LEU A 140 -11.58 36.01 56.62
N TYR A 141 -10.86 35.49 57.62
CA TYR A 141 -11.39 35.34 58.97
C TYR A 141 -11.86 36.69 59.53
N TYR A 142 -11.09 37.76 59.37
CA TYR A 142 -11.52 39.09 59.77
C TYR A 142 -12.75 39.59 59.01
N LYS A 143 -12.84 39.39 57.69
CA LYS A 143 -14.02 39.82 56.92
C LYS A 143 -15.30 39.11 57.36
N ILE A 144 -15.18 37.83 57.72
CA ILE A 144 -16.30 37.00 58.15
C ILE A 144 -16.68 37.34 59.59
N SER A 145 -15.72 37.31 60.53
CA SER A 145 -16.01 37.48 61.95
C SER A 145 -16.10 38.94 62.39
N ARG A 146 -15.42 39.84 61.66
CA ARG A 146 -15.16 41.24 62.06
C ARG A 146 -14.49 41.38 63.42
N ILE A 147 -13.74 40.37 63.87
CA ILE A 147 -13.04 40.38 65.14
C ILE A 147 -11.57 40.67 64.94
N ASP A 148 -11.08 41.72 65.59
CA ASP A 148 -9.65 41.99 65.77
C ASP A 148 -9.20 41.42 67.12
N TRP A 149 -8.24 40.50 67.09
CA TRP A 149 -7.75 39.83 68.29
C TRP A 149 -6.60 40.60 68.94
N ASP A 150 -6.55 40.59 70.26
CA ASP A 150 -5.42 41.11 71.04
C ASP A 150 -4.35 40.01 71.16
N TYR A 151 -3.26 40.17 70.42
CA TYR A 151 -2.15 39.21 70.39
C TYR A 151 -1.17 39.36 71.55
N GLU A 152 -1.32 40.40 72.38
CA GLU A 152 -0.48 40.62 73.58
C GLU A 152 -1.09 39.96 74.83
N CYS A 153 -2.27 39.32 74.71
CA CYS A 153 -2.93 38.67 75.83
C CYS A 153 -2.40 37.24 76.11
N ASP A 154 -2.26 36.89 77.39
CA ASP A 154 -1.78 35.58 77.81
C ASP A 154 -2.90 34.51 77.78
N HIS A 155 -2.55 33.28 77.35
CA HIS A 155 -3.43 32.13 77.48
C HIS A 155 -3.69 31.83 78.98
N PRO A 156 -4.93 31.52 79.41
CA PRO A 156 -6.12 31.11 78.65
C PRO A 156 -7.09 32.24 78.28
N HIS A 157 -6.68 33.50 78.28
CA HIS A 157 -7.58 34.60 77.92
C HIS A 157 -7.74 34.73 76.40
N ILE A 158 -8.98 34.90 75.94
CA ILE A 158 -9.35 35.22 74.57
C ILE A 158 -9.87 36.64 74.58
N LYS A 159 -9.08 37.59 74.06
CA LYS A 159 -9.40 39.02 74.05
C LYS A 159 -9.38 39.57 72.64
N GLY A 160 -10.34 40.44 72.34
CA GLY A 160 -10.43 41.10 71.03
C GLY A 160 -11.55 42.14 70.99
N ILE A 161 -11.79 42.69 69.81
CA ILE A 161 -12.82 43.69 69.56
C ILE A 161 -13.63 43.23 68.34
N HIS A 162 -14.94 43.14 68.50
CA HIS A 162 -15.86 42.86 67.40
C HIS A 162 -16.37 44.16 66.76
N HIS A 163 -16.14 44.31 65.46
CA HIS A 163 -16.50 45.44 64.63
C HIS A 163 -17.74 45.14 63.77
N GLY A 164 -18.91 45.02 64.42
CA GLY A 164 -20.20 44.91 63.73
C GLY A 164 -20.69 46.24 63.13
N PRO A 165 -21.88 46.26 62.49
CA PRO A 165 -22.52 47.49 61.99
C PRO A 165 -22.95 48.47 63.10
N ALA A 166 -22.93 48.02 64.36
CA ALA A 166 -23.21 48.81 65.55
C ALA A 166 -21.92 49.29 66.24
N ILE A 167 -22.03 49.77 67.48
CA ILE A 167 -20.86 50.17 68.30
C ILE A 167 -19.96 48.95 68.53
N ALA A 168 -18.65 49.12 68.37
CA ALA A 168 -17.67 48.06 68.56
C ALA A 168 -17.75 47.46 69.98
N GLN A 169 -17.72 46.13 70.07
CA GLN A 169 -17.93 45.40 71.31
C GLN A 169 -16.63 44.71 71.77
N PRO A 170 -16.18 44.92 73.02
CA PRO A 170 -15.02 44.21 73.54
C PRO A 170 -15.37 42.75 73.85
N ILE A 171 -14.49 41.85 73.45
CA ILE A 171 -14.51 40.42 73.77
C ILE A 171 -13.43 40.17 74.82
N SER A 172 -13.81 39.52 75.93
CA SER A 172 -12.86 39.06 76.96
C SER A 172 -13.42 37.81 77.62
N ILE A 173 -12.88 36.65 77.25
CA ILE A 173 -13.33 35.34 77.72
C ILE A 173 -12.15 34.62 78.36
N ASP A 174 -12.37 33.93 79.47
CA ASP A 174 -11.41 32.98 80.02
C ASP A 174 -11.71 31.57 79.48
N SER A 175 -10.86 31.05 78.59
CA SER A 175 -11.08 29.76 77.94
C SER A 175 -10.92 28.57 78.88
N SER A 176 -10.40 28.75 80.10
CA SER A 176 -10.31 27.68 81.11
C SER A 176 -11.66 27.37 81.77
N GLN A 177 -12.58 28.34 81.78
CA GLN A 177 -13.88 28.24 82.45
C GLN A 177 -15.01 27.81 81.49
N HIS A 178 -14.73 27.71 80.19
CA HIS A 178 -15.72 27.46 79.15
C HIS A 178 -15.28 26.35 78.20
N SER A 179 -16.25 25.59 77.66
CA SER A 179 -15.96 24.58 76.64
C SER A 179 -15.65 25.24 75.28
N ARG A 180 -14.90 24.54 74.43
CA ARG A 180 -14.56 25.06 73.08
C ARG A 180 -15.81 25.31 72.23
N CYS A 181 -16.83 24.46 72.35
CA CYS A 181 -18.10 24.65 71.65
C CYS A 181 -18.80 25.92 72.13
N PHE A 182 -18.89 26.14 73.46
CA PHE A 182 -19.47 27.35 74.01
C PHE A 182 -18.75 28.62 73.52
N VAL A 183 -17.42 28.63 73.54
CA VAL A 183 -16.64 29.78 73.05
C VAL A 183 -16.92 30.01 71.56
N SER A 184 -16.96 28.96 70.75
CA SER A 184 -17.23 29.08 69.31
C SER A 184 -18.64 29.59 69.04
N ASP A 185 -19.65 29.02 69.69
CA ASP A 185 -21.06 29.42 69.56
C ASP A 185 -21.26 30.88 69.99
N TYR A 186 -20.61 31.29 71.08
CA TYR A 186 -20.62 32.68 71.53
C TYR A 186 -20.04 33.62 70.47
N LEU A 187 -18.85 33.31 69.95
CA LEU A 187 -18.20 34.16 68.95
C LEU A 187 -19.02 34.24 67.64
N TRP A 188 -19.60 33.13 67.20
CA TRP A 188 -20.48 33.13 66.02
C TRP A 188 -21.81 33.84 66.25
N SER A 189 -22.31 33.88 67.49
CA SER A 189 -23.52 34.65 67.82
C SER A 189 -23.35 36.17 67.66
N LEU A 190 -22.11 36.66 67.67
CA LEU A 190 -21.80 38.08 67.44
C LEU A 190 -21.87 38.46 65.96
N VAL A 191 -21.69 37.48 65.06
CA VAL A 191 -21.69 37.70 63.61
C VAL A 191 -23.13 37.85 63.12
N ASP A 192 -23.40 38.93 62.39
CA ASP A 192 -24.72 39.17 61.82
C ASP A 192 -25.06 38.11 60.78
N THR A 193 -26.30 37.60 60.83
CA THR A 193 -26.81 36.56 59.93
C THR A 193 -27.92 37.09 59.01
N ALA A 194 -28.25 38.38 59.10
CA ALA A 194 -29.13 39.04 58.15
C ALA A 194 -28.43 39.21 56.78
N TRP A 195 -29.17 38.98 55.69
CA TRP A 195 -28.70 39.05 54.30
C TRP A 195 -29.33 40.22 53.55
#